data_AF-A0A7V9RD47-F1
#
_entry.id   AF-A0A7V9RD47-F1
#
_cell.length_a   1.000
_cell.length_b   1.000
_cell.length_c   1.000
_cell.angle_alpha   90.00
_cell.angle_beta   90.00
_cell.angle_gamma   90.00
#
_symmetry.space_group_name_H-M   'P 1'
#
loop_
_entity.id
_entity.type
_entity.pdbx_description
1 polymer ?
#
loop_
_entity_poly.entity_id
_entity_poly.type
_entity_poly.pdbx_seq_one_letter_code
_entity_poly.pdbx_strand_id
1 'polypeptide(L)'
;MRFVIWFQGCSLGCAGCFNPATHVIEGEPTPIAELVAQLAATGSDLSLSGGEPMQQPAAALALLLAARDLGRSTLMFSGYRLEEIRALPHGLDVLAQLDVLIDGRYVAGERLATGLRGSANQRIQLLTDRYSLAEVEVTPVAEVVIGPTGLVTLTGVNPLKLKR
;
A
#
# COMPACT_ATOMS: atom_id res chain seq x y z
N MET A 1 -8.92 -8.66 5.33
CA MET A 1 -8.05 -7.84 6.19
C MET A 1 -6.64 -7.81 5.60
N ARG A 2 -5.99 -6.64 5.58
CA ARG A 2 -4.62 -6.49 5.06
C ARG A 2 -3.72 -5.87 6.13
N PHE A 3 -2.51 -6.36 6.25
CA PHE A 3 -1.44 -5.74 7.02
C PHE A 3 -0.77 -4.68 6.15
N VAL A 4 -0.86 -3.42 6.55
CA VAL A 4 -0.35 -2.29 5.75
C VAL A 4 0.95 -1.78 6.37
N ILE A 5 2.03 -1.87 5.61
CA ILE A 5 3.30 -1.22 5.96
C ILE A 5 3.34 0.14 5.30
N TRP A 6 3.50 1.18 6.11
CA TRP A 6 3.65 2.56 5.69
C TRP A 6 5.13 2.92 5.67
N PHE A 7 5.71 3.11 4.49
CA PHE A 7 7.08 3.58 4.37
C PHE A 7 7.17 5.07 4.73
N GLN A 8 8.38 5.50 5.04
CA GLN A 8 8.70 6.87 5.40
C GLN A 8 9.67 7.44 4.36
N GLY A 9 9.46 8.70 3.95
CA GLY A 9 10.18 9.36 2.87
C GLY A 9 9.43 9.27 1.53
N CYS A 10 9.15 10.41 0.90
CA CYS A 10 8.60 10.49 -0.45
C CYS A 10 9.01 11.81 -1.12
N SER A 11 9.90 11.73 -2.11
CA SER A 11 10.31 12.92 -2.87
C SER A 11 9.30 13.38 -3.92
N LEU A 12 8.23 12.61 -4.19
CA LEU A 12 7.22 12.95 -5.20
C LEU A 12 6.34 14.14 -4.77
N GLY A 13 6.17 14.36 -3.46
CA GLY A 13 5.61 15.59 -2.91
C GLY A 13 4.23 15.99 -3.45
N CYS A 14 3.36 15.02 -3.77
CA CYS A 14 2.09 15.28 -4.45
C CYS A 14 1.24 16.30 -3.67
N ALA A 15 0.78 17.36 -4.34
CA ALA A 15 -0.07 18.37 -3.71
C ALA A 15 -1.39 17.74 -3.23
N GLY A 16 -1.74 17.99 -1.96
CA GLY A 16 -2.95 17.43 -1.35
C GLY A 16 -2.89 15.92 -1.08
N CYS A 17 -1.70 15.30 -1.10
CA CYS A 17 -1.50 13.89 -0.73
C CYS A 17 -2.22 13.55 0.58
N PHE A 18 -2.75 12.33 0.69
CA PHE A 18 -3.44 11.85 1.89
C PHE A 18 -2.51 11.70 3.10
N ASN A 19 -1.22 11.44 2.86
CA ASN A 19 -0.25 11.11 3.90
C ASN A 19 0.99 12.02 3.83
N PRO A 20 0.84 13.35 3.88
CA PRO A 20 1.96 14.27 3.64
C PRO A 20 3.02 14.18 4.74
N ALA A 21 2.65 13.72 5.95
CA ALA A 21 3.58 13.45 7.04
C ALA A 21 4.61 12.36 6.72
N THR A 22 4.31 11.47 5.76
CA THR A 22 5.25 10.43 5.32
C THR A 22 6.28 10.94 4.32
N HIS A 23 6.22 12.21 3.88
CA HIS A 23 7.14 12.73 2.86
C HIS A 23 8.55 13.00 3.40
N VAL A 24 8.66 13.42 4.66
CA VAL A 24 9.95 13.71 5.28
C VAL A 24 10.75 12.41 5.46
N ILE A 25 12.04 12.46 5.15
CA ILE A 25 12.95 11.33 5.37
C ILE A 25 13.49 11.45 6.79
N GLU A 26 12.62 11.20 7.76
CA GLU A 26 12.93 11.23 9.19
C GLU A 26 12.33 9.98 9.84
N GLY A 27 13.02 9.39 10.81
CA GLY A 27 12.55 8.20 11.52
C GLY A 27 13.66 7.19 11.78
N GLU A 28 13.30 6.13 12.50
CA GLU A 28 14.23 5.06 12.87
C GLU A 28 14.04 3.84 11.96
N PRO A 29 15.12 3.24 11.44
CA PRO A 29 15.04 2.01 10.68
C PRO A 29 14.38 0.89 11.49
N THR A 30 13.37 0.24 10.91
CA THR A 30 12.75 -0.96 11.50
C THR A 30 13.33 -2.21 10.84
N PRO A 31 13.79 -3.22 11.61
CA PRO A 31 14.28 -4.47 11.03
C PRO A 31 13.19 -5.19 10.23
N ILE A 32 13.52 -5.63 9.01
CA ILE A 32 12.59 -6.38 8.14
C ILE A 32 12.05 -7.64 8.84
N ALA A 33 12.91 -8.35 9.57
CA ALA A 33 12.53 -9.55 10.30
C ALA A 33 11.41 -9.30 11.33
N GLU A 34 11.40 -8.12 11.96
CA GLU A 34 10.36 -7.74 12.91
C GLU A 34 9.02 -7.53 12.20
N LEU A 35 9.02 -6.79 11.09
CA LEU A 35 7.82 -6.57 10.27
C LEU A 35 7.27 -7.88 9.71
N VAL A 36 8.14 -8.80 9.29
CA VAL A 36 7.74 -10.12 8.79
C VAL A 36 7.13 -10.98 9.90
N ALA A 37 7.70 -10.96 11.12
CA ALA A 37 7.13 -11.67 12.26
C ALA A 37 5.73 -11.13 12.62
N GLN A 38 5.54 -9.81 12.59
CA GLN A 38 4.23 -9.19 12.79
C GLN A 38 3.24 -9.59 11.70
N LEU A 39 3.63 -9.52 10.43
CA LEU A 39 2.80 -9.96 9.30
C LEU A 39 2.35 -11.42 9.49
N ALA A 40 3.28 -12.32 9.80
CA ALA A 40 3.00 -13.74 10.00
C ALA A 40 1.98 -13.97 11.12
N ALA A 41 2.10 -13.23 12.23
CA ALA A 41 1.17 -13.34 13.37
C ALA A 41 -0.26 -12.89 13.03
N THR A 42 -0.44 -11.98 12.07
CA THR A 42 -1.78 -11.49 11.69
C THR A 42 -2.54 -12.42 10.74
N GLY A 43 -1.85 -13.28 9.99
CA GLY A 43 -2.44 -14.06 8.91
C GLY A 43 -3.03 -13.22 7.75
N SER A 44 -2.76 -11.92 7.71
CA SER A 44 -3.33 -10.99 6.72
C SER A 44 -2.52 -10.91 5.43
N ASP A 45 -3.14 -10.45 4.34
CA ASP A 45 -2.43 -10.10 3.11
C ASP A 45 -1.60 -8.82 3.28
N LEU A 46 -0.53 -8.66 2.51
CA LEU A 46 0.40 -7.53 2.64
C LEU A 46 0.03 -6.38 1.70
N SER A 47 -0.09 -5.16 2.22
CA SER A 47 -0.08 -3.93 1.43
C SER A 47 1.15 -3.08 1.76
N LEU A 48 1.87 -2.64 0.73
CA LEU A 48 2.90 -1.61 0.85
C LEU A 48 2.32 -0.26 0.42
N SER A 49 2.42 0.73 1.30
CA SER A 49 1.90 2.09 1.13
C SER A 49 2.82 3.06 1.84
N GLY A 50 2.45 4.34 1.90
CA GLY A 50 3.15 5.36 2.70
C GLY A 50 4.53 5.69 2.17
N GLY A 51 4.96 6.93 2.38
CA GLY A 51 6.12 7.46 1.70
C GLY A 51 6.04 7.11 0.21
N GLU A 52 7.13 6.58 -0.32
CA GLU A 52 7.15 5.88 -1.59
C GLU A 52 7.94 4.57 -1.46
N PRO A 53 7.29 3.39 -1.51
CA PRO A 53 7.98 2.09 -1.37
C PRO A 53 9.13 1.91 -2.37
N MET A 54 8.98 2.42 -3.59
CA MET A 54 10.01 2.31 -4.63
C MET A 54 11.21 3.25 -4.43
N GLN A 55 11.18 4.12 -3.41
CA GLN A 55 12.36 4.86 -2.94
C GLN A 55 13.17 4.06 -1.89
N GLN A 56 12.66 2.91 -1.45
CA GLN A 56 13.37 1.94 -0.62
C GLN A 56 13.22 0.52 -1.20
N PRO A 57 13.62 0.30 -2.47
CA PRO A 57 13.18 -0.87 -3.23
C PRO A 57 13.74 -2.20 -2.69
N ALA A 58 14.92 -2.21 -2.08
CA ALA A 58 15.47 -3.40 -1.44
C ALA A 58 14.63 -3.86 -0.23
N ALA A 59 14.17 -2.92 0.60
CA ALA A 59 13.29 -3.22 1.72
C ALA A 59 11.90 -3.68 1.24
N ALA A 60 11.35 -3.01 0.22
CA ALA A 60 10.09 -3.42 -0.40
C ALA A 60 10.17 -4.84 -0.96
N LEU A 61 11.23 -5.18 -1.70
CA LEU A 61 11.45 -6.52 -2.24
C LEU A 61 11.54 -7.58 -1.14
N ALA A 62 12.30 -7.31 -0.07
CA ALA A 62 12.45 -8.25 1.05
C ALA A 62 11.11 -8.55 1.75
N LEU A 63 10.27 -7.54 1.96
CA LEU A 63 8.93 -7.71 2.54
C LEU A 63 8.00 -8.50 1.60
N LEU A 64 8.06 -8.23 0.30
CA LEU A 64 7.25 -8.93 -0.69
C LEU A 64 7.63 -10.40 -0.80
N LEU A 65 8.93 -10.72 -0.87
CA LEU A 65 9.41 -12.10 -0.88
C LEU A 65 8.92 -12.86 0.36
N ALA A 66 9.09 -12.28 1.55
CA ALA A 66 8.62 -12.89 2.79
C ALA A 66 7.10 -13.09 2.81
N ALA A 67 6.31 -12.14 2.29
CA ALA A 67 4.87 -12.30 2.17
C ALA A 67 4.48 -13.44 1.22
N ARG A 68 5.19 -13.59 0.09
CA ARG A 68 4.99 -14.69 -0.86
C ARG A 68 5.35 -16.04 -0.26
N ASP A 69 6.44 -16.14 0.49
CA ASP A 69 6.83 -17.35 1.23
C ASP A 69 5.78 -17.75 2.27
N LEU A 70 5.09 -16.77 2.87
CA LEU A 70 3.96 -16.97 3.77
C LEU A 70 2.61 -17.23 3.06
N GLY A 71 2.59 -17.31 1.72
CA GLY A 71 1.38 -17.52 0.91
C GLY A 71 0.41 -16.34 0.85
N ARG A 72 0.87 -15.14 1.23
CA ARG A 72 0.04 -13.92 1.32
C ARG A 72 -0.08 -13.21 -0.02
N SER A 73 -1.22 -12.58 -0.26
CA SER A 73 -1.37 -11.67 -1.39
C SER A 73 -0.59 -10.39 -1.16
N THR A 74 -0.10 -9.80 -2.25
CA THR A 74 0.75 -8.61 -2.21
C THR A 74 0.15 -7.48 -3.06
N LEU A 75 0.01 -6.31 -2.44
CA LEU A 75 -0.47 -5.09 -3.09
C LEU A 75 0.50 -3.95 -2.79
N MET A 76 0.75 -3.09 -3.78
CA MET A 76 1.53 -1.86 -3.57
C MET A 76 0.80 -0.64 -4.10
N PHE A 77 0.85 0.45 -3.33
CA PHE A 77 0.55 1.80 -3.81
C PHE A 77 1.87 2.50 -4.15
N SER A 78 1.99 3.06 -5.34
CA SER A 78 3.16 3.85 -5.74
C SER A 78 2.74 5.07 -6.55
N GLY A 79 3.41 6.19 -6.31
CA GLY A 79 3.29 7.39 -7.14
C GLY A 79 4.02 7.25 -8.48
N TYR A 80 4.94 6.29 -8.61
CA TYR A 80 5.51 5.92 -9.90
C TYR A 80 4.51 5.09 -10.71
N ARG A 81 4.50 5.29 -12.02
CA ARG A 81 3.80 4.41 -12.96
C ARG A 81 4.55 3.09 -13.14
N LEU A 82 3.85 2.03 -13.53
CA LEU A 82 4.44 0.74 -13.86
C LEU A 82 5.68 0.86 -14.76
N GLU A 83 5.62 1.73 -15.78
CA GLU A 83 6.71 1.95 -16.72
C GLU A 83 7.92 2.65 -16.07
N GLU A 84 7.70 3.56 -15.12
CA GLU A 84 8.75 4.17 -14.31
C GLU A 84 9.39 3.13 -13.39
N ILE A 85 8.58 2.30 -12.71
CA ILE A 85 9.05 1.25 -11.81
C ILE A 85 9.95 0.26 -12.54
N ARG A 86 9.58 -0.18 -13.75
CA ARG A 86 10.40 -1.09 -14.56
C ARG A 86 11.83 -0.59 -14.82
N ALA A 87 12.03 0.73 -14.83
CA ALA A 87 13.33 1.35 -15.05
C ALA A 87 14.14 1.59 -13.75
N LEU A 88 13.54 1.38 -12.58
CA LEU A 88 14.22 1.57 -11.29
C LEU A 88 15.06 0.35 -10.90
N PRO A 89 16.12 0.54 -10.08
CA PRO A 89 16.81 -0.57 -9.43
C PRO A 89 15.82 -1.46 -8.66
N HIS A 90 15.96 -2.78 -8.84
CA HIS A 90 15.03 -3.81 -8.31
C HIS A 90 13.57 -3.70 -8.77
N GLY A 91 13.25 -2.80 -9.70
CA GLY A 91 11.88 -2.58 -10.14
C GLY A 91 11.21 -3.82 -10.72
N LEU A 92 11.91 -4.54 -11.61
CA LEU A 92 11.41 -5.79 -12.17
C LEU A 92 11.23 -6.87 -11.11
N ASP A 93 12.17 -6.98 -10.17
CA ASP A 93 12.11 -7.95 -9.08
C ASP A 93 10.91 -7.68 -8.18
N VAL A 94 10.67 -6.40 -7.81
CA VAL A 94 9.52 -5.98 -7.01
C VAL A 94 8.21 -6.28 -7.75
N LEU A 95 8.10 -5.90 -9.02
CA LEU A 95 6.90 -6.14 -9.83
C LEU A 95 6.58 -7.64 -9.94
N ALA A 96 7.60 -8.49 -10.02
CA ALA A 96 7.41 -9.94 -10.08
C ALA A 96 6.82 -10.54 -8.78
N GLN A 97 6.89 -9.83 -7.65
CA GLN A 97 6.35 -10.28 -6.37
C GLN A 97 5.00 -9.65 -5.99
N LEU A 98 4.42 -8.82 -6.87
CA LEU A 98 3.15 -8.14 -6.63
C LEU A 98 2.00 -8.87 -7.32
N ASP A 99 0.85 -8.98 -6.66
CA ASP A 99 -0.41 -9.37 -7.32
C ASP A 99 -1.11 -8.14 -7.91
N VAL A 100 -1.10 -7.02 -7.18
CA VAL A 100 -1.77 -5.77 -7.56
C VAL A 100 -0.83 -4.57 -7.34
N LEU A 101 -0.74 -3.71 -8.34
CA LEU A 101 -0.11 -2.39 -8.22
C LEU A 101 -1.14 -1.30 -8.49
N ILE A 102 -1.27 -0.35 -7.57
CA ILE A 102 -2.02 0.90 -7.76
C ILE A 102 -0.99 1.98 -8.09
N ASP A 103 -0.90 2.35 -9.37
CA ASP A 103 0.17 3.20 -9.90
C ASP A 103 -0.27 4.63 -10.20
N GLY A 104 0.69 5.55 -10.14
CA GLY A 104 0.54 6.95 -10.52
C GLY A 104 0.42 7.93 -9.35
N ARG A 105 0.97 9.13 -9.56
CA ARG A 105 0.97 10.24 -8.61
C ARG A 105 -0.46 10.66 -8.26
N TYR A 106 -0.69 11.07 -7.01
CA TYR A 106 -1.97 11.59 -6.59
C TYR A 106 -2.24 12.97 -7.21
N VAL A 107 -3.47 13.17 -7.69
CA VAL A 107 -3.94 14.45 -8.24
C VAL A 107 -5.18 14.91 -7.45
N ALA A 108 -5.03 15.98 -6.67
CA ALA A 108 -6.09 16.48 -5.78
C ALA A 108 -7.40 16.84 -6.51
N GLY A 109 -7.30 17.40 -7.72
CA GLY A 109 -8.47 17.74 -8.55
C GLY A 109 -9.23 16.52 -9.09
N GLU A 110 -8.65 15.33 -9.00
CA GLU A 110 -9.21 14.07 -9.49
C GLU A 110 -9.54 13.10 -8.35
N ARG A 111 -9.68 13.61 -7.12
CA ARG A 111 -9.89 12.77 -5.93
C ARG A 111 -11.08 11.84 -6.10
N LEU A 112 -10.86 10.55 -5.81
CA LEU A 112 -11.92 9.55 -5.72
C LEU A 112 -12.35 9.35 -4.25
N ALA A 113 -13.60 8.92 -4.05
CA ALA A 113 -14.17 8.61 -2.75
C ALA A 113 -14.59 7.13 -2.64
N THR A 114 -14.09 6.28 -3.55
CA THR A 114 -14.49 4.88 -3.73
C THR A 114 -13.30 4.04 -4.19
N GLY A 115 -13.23 2.79 -3.71
CA GLY A 115 -12.16 1.86 -4.10
C GLY A 115 -10.80 2.21 -3.50
N LEU A 116 -9.75 1.61 -4.05
CA LEU A 116 -8.38 1.77 -3.58
C LEU A 116 -7.65 2.99 -4.18
N ARG A 117 -8.11 3.50 -5.33
CA ARG A 117 -7.48 4.64 -6.01
C ARG A 117 -7.78 5.93 -5.24
N GLY A 118 -6.74 6.69 -4.92
CA GLY A 118 -6.85 8.02 -4.34
C GLY A 118 -7.32 9.08 -5.34
N SER A 119 -6.93 8.97 -6.61
CA SER A 119 -7.35 9.86 -7.69
C SER A 119 -7.62 9.13 -9.01
N ALA A 120 -8.44 9.71 -9.88
CA ALA A 120 -8.96 9.09 -11.10
C ALA A 120 -7.87 8.72 -12.12
N ASN A 121 -6.77 9.50 -12.17
CA ASN A 121 -5.60 9.20 -13.00
C ASN A 121 -4.82 7.94 -12.59
N GLN A 122 -5.02 7.41 -11.38
CA GLN A 122 -4.31 6.23 -10.92
C GLN A 122 -4.86 4.96 -11.59
N ARG A 123 -3.98 4.00 -11.86
CA ARG A 123 -4.35 2.75 -12.56
C ARG A 123 -4.20 1.56 -11.64
N ILE A 124 -5.09 0.58 -11.81
CA ILE A 124 -4.96 -0.74 -11.19
C ILE A 124 -4.25 -1.63 -12.22
N GLN A 125 -3.08 -2.14 -11.85
CA GLN A 125 -2.33 -3.12 -12.63
C GLN A 125 -2.45 -4.48 -11.93
N LEU A 126 -3.05 -5.45 -12.60
CA LEU A 126 -3.05 -6.84 -12.15
C LEU A 126 -1.82 -7.51 -12.74
N LEU A 127 -0.92 -7.98 -11.89
CA LEU A 127 0.35 -8.59 -12.30
C LEU A 127 0.31 -10.12 -12.20
N THR A 128 -0.70 -10.65 -11.50
CA THR A 128 -1.02 -12.08 -11.44
C THR A 128 -2.51 -12.30 -11.70
N ASP A 129 -2.92 -13.56 -11.80
CA ASP A 129 -4.31 -13.99 -11.95
C ASP A 129 -5.05 -14.16 -10.61
N ARG A 130 -4.42 -13.78 -9.48
CA ARG A 130 -4.99 -13.94 -8.13
C ARG A 130 -6.26 -13.12 -7.92
N TYR A 131 -6.39 -12.01 -8.64
CA TYR A 131 -7.54 -11.12 -8.57
C TYR A 131 -8.01 -10.73 -9.96
N SER A 132 -9.31 -10.55 -10.11
CA SER A 132 -9.91 -9.82 -11.23
C SER A 132 -10.00 -8.32 -10.92
N LEU A 133 -10.14 -7.51 -11.98
CA LEU A 133 -10.27 -6.06 -11.82
C LEU A 133 -11.52 -5.70 -11.01
N ALA A 134 -12.64 -6.38 -11.28
CA ALA A 134 -13.89 -6.18 -10.57
C ALA A 134 -13.75 -6.41 -9.06
N GLU A 135 -13.02 -7.44 -8.64
CA GLU A 135 -12.77 -7.73 -7.23
C GLU A 135 -11.95 -6.61 -6.55
N VAL A 136 -10.94 -6.08 -7.23
CA VAL A 136 -10.14 -4.98 -6.68
C VAL A 136 -10.95 -3.68 -6.61
N GLU A 137 -11.76 -3.39 -7.63
CA GLU A 137 -12.56 -2.16 -7.71
C GLU A 137 -13.64 -2.06 -6.63
N VAL A 138 -14.23 -3.19 -6.23
CA VAL A 138 -15.26 -3.22 -5.16
C VAL A 138 -14.68 -3.21 -3.75
N THR A 139 -13.35 -3.09 -3.59
CA THR A 139 -12.74 -3.02 -2.26
C THR A 139 -13.32 -1.84 -1.47
N PRO A 140 -13.86 -2.08 -0.27
CA PRO A 140 -14.49 -1.02 0.51
C PRO A 140 -13.48 0.06 0.92
N VAL A 141 -13.95 1.30 0.97
CA VAL A 141 -13.12 2.46 1.35
C VAL A 141 -12.74 2.49 2.82
N ALA A 142 -13.51 1.79 3.66
CA ALA A 142 -13.26 1.68 5.08
C ALA A 142 -13.63 0.29 5.61
N GLU A 143 -12.84 -0.21 6.54
CA GLU A 143 -13.13 -1.40 7.33
C GLU A 143 -13.35 -0.95 8.79
N VAL A 144 -14.46 -1.40 9.39
CA VAL A 144 -14.81 -1.10 10.78
C VAL A 144 -14.77 -2.40 11.56
N VAL A 145 -13.86 -2.49 12.53
CA VAL A 145 -13.72 -3.66 13.41
C VAL A 145 -14.20 -3.27 14.80
N ILE A 146 -15.20 -3.99 15.31
CA ILE A 146 -15.70 -3.83 16.68
C ILE A 146 -15.17 -4.98 17.52
N GLY A 147 -14.27 -4.66 18.45
CA GLY A 147 -13.69 -5.62 19.37
C GLY A 147 -14.67 -6.08 20.46
N PRO A 148 -14.35 -7.18 21.18
CA PRO A 148 -15.22 -7.75 22.21
C PRO A 148 -15.46 -6.81 23.41
N THR A 149 -14.63 -5.78 23.58
CA THR A 149 -14.78 -4.74 24.62
C THR A 149 -15.54 -3.50 24.14
N GLY A 150 -16.05 -3.51 22.90
CA GLY A 150 -16.66 -2.34 22.27
C GLY A 150 -15.67 -1.34 21.67
N LEU A 151 -14.37 -1.66 21.66
CA LEU A 151 -13.37 -0.85 20.96
C LEU A 151 -13.63 -0.89 19.45
N VAL A 152 -13.77 0.29 18.83
CA VAL A 152 -13.99 0.42 17.38
C VAL A 152 -12.70 0.88 16.70
N THR A 153 -12.21 0.09 15.76
CA THR A 153 -11.08 0.43 14.88
C THR A 153 -11.60 0.72 13.48
N LEU A 154 -11.24 1.87 12.92
CA LEU A 154 -11.53 2.21 11.52
C LEU A 154 -10.23 2.27 10.73
N THR A 155 -10.16 1.49 9.66
CA THR A 155 -9.05 1.50 8.69
C THR A 155 -9.61 1.79 7.30
N GLY A 156 -8.76 2.16 6.32
CA GLY A 156 -9.20 2.43 4.95
C GLY A 156 -8.48 3.58 4.25
N VAL A 157 -8.91 3.92 3.04
CA VAL A 157 -8.41 5.08 2.28
C VAL A 157 -9.22 6.31 2.67
N ASN A 158 -8.70 7.09 3.61
CA ASN A 158 -9.39 8.24 4.23
C ASN A 158 -10.77 7.86 4.82
N PRO A 159 -10.83 6.92 5.79
CA PRO A 159 -12.07 6.47 6.38
C PRO A 159 -12.78 7.61 7.13
N LEU A 160 -14.10 7.51 7.28
CA LEU A 160 -14.92 8.48 8.01
C LEU A 160 -14.32 8.77 9.39
N LYS A 161 -14.04 10.04 9.68
CA LYS A 161 -13.62 10.46 11.02
C LYS A 161 -14.85 10.43 11.93
N LEU A 162 -14.91 9.46 12.84
CA LEU A 162 -15.93 9.46 13.89
C LEU A 162 -15.76 10.72 14.74
N LYS A 163 -16.80 11.56 14.82
CA LYS A 163 -16.84 12.65 15.79
C LYS A 163 -16.98 12.02 17.17
N ARG A 164 -16.01 12.31 18.06
CA ARG A 164 -16.14 12.03 19.49
C ARG A 164 -17.16 12.95 20.11
#